data_AF-A0A661VPH8-F1
#
_entry.id   AF-A0A661VPH8-F1
#
_cell.length_a   1.000
_cell.length_b   1.000
_cell.length_c   1.000
_cell.angle_alpha   90.00
_cell.angle_beta   90.00
_cell.angle_gamma   90.00
#
_symmetry.space_group_name_H-M   'P 1'
#
loop_
_entity.id
_entity.type
_entity.pdbx_description
1 polymer ?
#
loop_
_entity_poly.entity_id
_entity_poly.type
_entity_poly.pdbx_seq_one_letter_code
_entity_poly.pdbx_strand_id
1 'polypeptide(L)' 'MAKDPVCGMEVDAKTAKFKTEHAGKTYYFCAAMCKKKFDENPEKYLKK' A
#
# COMPACT_ATOMS: atom_id res chain seq x y z
N MET A 1 9.09 3.51 -8.56
CA MET A 1 7.80 3.95 -8.01
C MET A 1 6.96 2.73 -7.70
N ALA A 2 6.29 2.72 -6.56
CA ALA A 2 5.31 1.73 -6.18
C ALA A 2 3.91 2.31 -6.37
N LYS A 3 2.92 1.46 -6.60
CA LYS A 3 1.53 1.90 -6.74
C LYS A 3 0.77 1.59 -5.46
N ASP A 4 0.14 2.61 -4.90
CA ASP A 4 -0.75 2.44 -3.77
C ASP A 4 -1.96 1.59 -4.21
N PRO A 5 -2.18 0.39 -3.65
CA PRO A 5 -3.26 -0.50 -4.09
C PRO A 5 -4.65 -0.04 -3.62
N VAL A 6 -4.73 0.94 -2.72
CA VAL A 6 -5.99 1.49 -2.20
C VAL A 6 -6.51 2.62 -3.07
N CYS A 7 -5.66 3.59 -3.41
CA CYS A 7 -6.05 4.77 -4.19
C CYS A 7 -5.52 4.76 -5.63
N GLY A 8 -4.58 3.88 -5.96
CA GLY A 8 -3.95 3.81 -7.29
C GLY A 8 -2.90 4.88 -7.55
N MET A 9 -2.57 5.71 -6.55
CA MET A 9 -1.59 6.77 -6.66
C MET A 9 -0.17 6.19 -6.72
N GLU A 10 0.72 6.79 -7.52
CA GLU A 10 2.13 6.45 -7.49
C GLU A 10 2.80 7.03 -6.25
N VAL A 11 3.56 6.17 -5.58
CA VAL A 11 4.28 6.50 -4.35
C VAL A 11 5.73 6.09 -4.52
N ASP A 12 6.63 6.91 -4.00
CA ASP A 12 8.03 6.60 -4.15
C ASP A 12 8.48 5.62 -3.05
N ALA A 13 8.80 4.39 -3.43
CA ALA A 13 9.20 3.34 -2.49
C ALA A 13 10.43 3.73 -1.64
N LYS A 14 11.27 4.66 -2.12
CA LYS A 14 12.46 5.12 -1.40
C LYS A 14 12.13 6.15 -0.32
N THR A 15 11.07 6.95 -0.50
CA THR A 15 10.69 8.03 0.44
C THR A 15 9.39 7.74 1.19
N ALA A 16 8.66 6.70 0.78
CA ALA A 16 7.40 6.29 1.38
C ALA A 16 7.60 5.92 2.85
N LYS A 17 7.12 6.81 3.72
CA LYS A 17 7.04 6.56 5.17
C LYS A 17 6.00 5.50 5.52
N PHE A 18 4.96 5.36 4.70
CA PHE A 18 3.88 4.40 4.91
C PHE A 18 4.09 3.19 4.00
N LYS A 19 4.51 2.08 4.60
CA LYS A 19 4.64 0.78 3.94
C LYS A 19 4.14 -0.33 4.85
N THR A 20 3.75 -1.46 4.27
CA THR A 20 3.40 -2.67 4.98
C THR A 20 3.96 -3.86 4.25
N GLU A 21 4.33 -4.90 4.99
CA GLU A 21 4.75 -6.17 4.40
C GLU A 21 3.59 -7.15 4.48
N HIS A 22 3.16 -7.68 3.35
CA HIS A 22 2.05 -8.62 3.27
C HIS A 22 2.39 -9.74 2.29
N ALA A 23 2.25 -10.99 2.72
CA ALA A 23 2.57 -12.18 1.92
C ALA A 23 3.99 -12.14 1.30
N GLY A 24 4.99 -11.63 2.03
CA GLY A 24 6.36 -11.51 1.55
C GLY A 24 6.58 -10.41 0.50
N LYS A 25 5.60 -9.52 0.28
CA LYS A 25 5.69 -8.36 -0.61
C LYS A 25 5.55 -7.06 0.20
N THR A 26 6.43 -6.11 -0.06
CA THR A 26 6.33 -4.77 0.53
C THR A 26 5.40 -3.90 -0.32
N TYR A 27 4.30 -3.45 0.28
CA TYR A 27 3.37 -2.48 -0.29
C TYR A 27 3.62 -1.10 0.29
N TYR A 28 3.47 -0.09 -0.56
CA TYR A 28 3.72 1.31 -0.21
C TYR A 28 2.44 2.10 -0.37
N PHE A 29 2.25 3.07 0.51
CA PHE A 29 1.03 3.87 0.59
C PHE A 29 1.33 5.36 0.55
N CYS A 30 0.43 6.12 -0.08
CA CYS A 30 0.60 7.58 -0.19
C CYS A 30 0.30 8.25 1.16
N ALA A 31 -0.55 7.64 1.98
CA ALA A 31 -1.02 8.18 3.24
C ALA A 31 -1.26 7.08 4.28
N ALA A 32 -1.26 7.47 5.56
CA ALA A 32 -1.63 6.61 6.67
C ALA A 32 -3.05 6.02 6.52
N MET A 33 -3.98 6.77 5.92
CA MET A 33 -5.34 6.30 5.67
C MET A 33 -5.36 5.14 4.66
N CYS A 34 -4.54 5.20 3.59
CA CYS A 34 -4.41 4.10 2.63
C CYS A 34 -3.79 2.87 3.31
N LYS A 35 -2.74 3.05 4.11
CA LYS A 35 -2.18 1.96 4.92
C LYS A 35 -3.25 1.31 5.81
N LYS A 36 -4.05 2.11 6.52
CA LYS A 36 -5.11 1.61 7.40
C LYS A 36 -6.19 0.85 6.64
N LYS A 37 -6.70 1.40 5.54
CA LYS A 37 -7.67 0.71 4.66
C LYS A 37 -7.12 -0.62 4.15
N PHE A 38 -5.86 -0.63 3.72
CA PHE A 38 -5.20 -1.85 3.29
C PHE A 38 -5.03 -2.85 4.42
N ASP A 39 -4.68 -2.40 5.64
CA ASP A 39 -4.56 -3.27 6.81
C ASP A 39 -5.91 -3.89 7.21
N GLU A 40 -7.00 -3.14 7.09
CA GLU A 40 -8.35 -3.63 7.35
C GLU A 40 -8.83 -4.66 6.32
N ASN A 41 -8.47 -4.50 5.04
CA ASN A 41 -8.96 -5.37 3.96
C ASN A 41 -7.89 -5.61 2.87
N PRO A 42 -6.73 -6.21 3.19
CA PRO A 42 -5.62 -6.32 2.25
C PRO A 42 -6.01 -7.20 1.06
N GLU A 43 -6.71 -8.30 1.31
CA GLU A 43 -7.20 -9.21 0.28
C GLU A 43 -8.06 -8.52 -0.77
N LYS A 44 -8.88 -7.54 -0.38
CA LYS A 44 -9.74 -6.79 -1.30
C LYS A 44 -8.94 -5.92 -2.28
N TYR A 45 -7.84 -5.34 -1.80
CA TYR A 45 -6.95 -4.50 -2.61
C TYR A 45 -5.92 -5.31 -3.38
N LEU A 46 -5.63 -6.54 -2.95
CA LEU A 46 -4.69 -7.46 -3.58
C LEU A 46 -5.31 -8.39 -4.62
N LYS A 47 -6.65 -8.54 -4.64
CA LYS A 47 -7.37 -9.51 -5.49
C LYS A 47 -7.49 -9.16 -6.98
N LYS A 48 -6.60 -8.34 -7.55
CA LYS A 48 -6.68 -7.98 -8.97
C LYS A 48 -5.78 -8.83 -9.85
#